data_AF-A0A662PRH7-F1
#
_entry.id   AF-A0A662PRH7-F1
#
_cell.length_a   1.000
_cell.length_b   1.000
_cell.length_c   1.000
_cell.angle_alpha   90.00
_cell.angle_beta   90.00
_cell.angle_gamma   90.00
#
_symmetry.space_group_name_H-M   'P 1'
#
loop_
_entity.id
_entity.type
_entity.pdbx_description
1 polymer ?
#
loop_
_entity_poly.entity_id
_entity_poly.type
_entity_poly.pdbx_seq_one_letter_code
_entity_poly.pdbx_strand_id
1 'polypeptide(L)' 'MRIIWRTSFSSTTLGEAFGIEANQPCLDQEVLSFAEQLDSRFRIGFRDGKDTGKFILRVVFEETLPEEIV' A
#
# COMPACT_ATOMS: atom_id res chain seq x y z
N MET A 1 -13.64 -2.02 -12.12
CA MET A 1 -13.16 -1.05 -11.12
C MET A 1 -14.04 -1.15 -9.90
N ARG A 2 -13.62 -1.85 -8.83
CA ARG A 2 -14.46 -2.12 -7.66
C ARG A 2 -13.56 -2.27 -6.42
N ILE A 3 -13.88 -1.49 -5.38
CA ILE A 3 -13.53 -1.72 -3.95
C ILE A 3 -12.13 -1.24 -3.48
N ILE A 4 -11.75 0.02 -3.68
CA ILE A 4 -10.67 0.62 -2.86
C ILE A 4 -11.27 1.62 -1.87
N TRP A 5 -12.19 2.46 -2.35
CA TRP A 5 -12.86 3.52 -1.60
C TRP A 5 -13.84 3.06 -0.49
N ARG A 6 -14.19 1.76 -0.44
CA ARG A 6 -15.22 1.25 0.48
C ARG A 6 -14.67 0.41 1.63
N THR A 7 -13.34 0.44 1.80
CA THR A 7 -12.64 -0.34 2.82
C THR A 7 -12.51 0.50 4.06
N SER A 8 -13.14 0.10 5.16
CA SER A 8 -12.87 0.69 6.48
C SER A 8 -11.66 0.01 7.10
N PHE A 9 -10.76 0.80 7.68
CA PHE A 9 -9.59 0.30 8.40
C PHE A 9 -9.86 0.35 9.90
N SER A 10 -9.62 -0.78 10.59
CA SER A 10 -9.80 -0.86 12.04
C SER A 10 -8.88 0.07 12.82
N SER A 11 -7.76 0.51 12.22
CA SER A 11 -6.85 1.51 12.78
C SER A 11 -7.54 2.83 13.10
N THR A 12 -8.54 3.24 12.30
CA THR A 12 -9.30 4.47 12.58
C THR A 12 -10.14 4.31 13.84
N THR A 13 -10.95 3.26 13.92
CA THR A 13 -11.81 2.99 15.08
C THR A 13 -11.00 2.74 16.35
N LEU A 14 -9.88 2.03 16.25
CA LEU A 14 -8.99 1.79 17.38
C LEU A 14 -8.33 3.09 17.85
N GLY A 15 -7.85 3.93 16.94
CA GLY A 15 -7.29 5.23 17.27
C GLY A 15 -8.29 6.09 18.06
N GLU A 16 -9.50 6.24 17.54
CA GLU A 16 -10.60 6.98 18.19
C GLU A 16 -10.89 6.45 19.60
N ALA A 17 -10.95 5.12 19.77
CA ALA A 17 -11.21 4.49 21.07
C ALA A 17 -10.13 4.78 22.13
N PHE A 18 -8.88 5.05 21.70
CA PHE A 18 -7.77 5.40 22.59
C PHE A 18 -7.44 6.89 22.60
N GLY A 19 -8.20 7.74 21.89
CA GLY A 19 -7.91 9.17 21.76
C GLY A 19 -6.62 9.46 20.95
N ILE A 20 -6.25 8.57 20.04
CA ILE A 20 -5.07 8.66 19.17
C ILE A 20 -5.53 8.89 17.73
N GLU A 21 -4.96 9.88 17.05
CA GLU A 21 -5.20 10.08 15.63
C GLU A 21 -4.36 9.09 14.79
N ALA A 22 -5.03 8.31 13.94
CA ALA A 22 -4.38 7.37 13.02
C ALA A 22 -4.19 8.03 11.65
N ASN A 23 -2.99 8.53 11.35
CA ASN A 23 -2.66 9.06 10.03
C ASN A 23 -2.46 7.92 9.02
N GLN A 24 -3.14 7.99 7.86
CA GLN A 24 -3.17 6.93 6.85
C GLN A 24 -2.81 7.47 5.45
N PRO A 25 -1.54 7.83 5.18
CA PRO A 25 -1.15 8.49 3.93
C PRO A 25 -1.46 7.68 2.66
N CYS A 26 -1.48 6.35 2.74
CA CYS A 26 -1.84 5.50 1.61
C CYS A 26 -3.32 5.59 1.21
N LEU A 27 -4.17 6.22 2.04
CA LEU A 27 -5.57 6.50 1.72
C LEU A 27 -5.79 7.93 1.23
N ASP A 28 -4.72 8.70 1.06
CA ASP A 28 -4.82 10.00 0.41
C ASP A 28 -5.43 9.84 -0.99
N GLN A 29 -6.33 10.77 -1.34
CA GLN A 29 -7.10 10.72 -2.58
C GLN A 29 -6.19 10.73 -3.82
N GLU A 30 -5.09 11.47 -3.79
CA GLU A 30 -4.11 11.54 -4.88
C GLU A 30 -3.41 10.20 -5.05
N VAL A 31 -2.95 9.61 -3.94
CA VAL A 31 -2.29 8.30 -3.92
C VAL A 31 -3.22 7.20 -4.43
N LEU A 32 -4.46 7.17 -3.96
CA LEU A 32 -5.45 6.18 -4.39
C LEU A 32 -5.80 6.35 -5.87
N SER A 33 -5.97 7.59 -6.35
CA SER A 33 -6.27 7.87 -7.76
C SER A 33 -5.13 7.44 -8.68
N PHE A 34 -3.88 7.69 -8.29
CA PHE A 34 -2.70 7.19 -8.99
C PHE A 34 -2.69 5.65 -9.01
N ALA A 35 -2.91 5.02 -7.85
CA ALA A 35 -2.87 3.57 -7.73
C ALA A 35 -3.96 2.91 -8.59
N GLU A 36 -5.17 3.47 -8.70
CA GLU A 36 -6.24 2.94 -9.54
C GLU A 36 -5.86 2.85 -11.02
N GLN A 37 -5.10 3.83 -11.52
CA GLN A 37 -4.66 3.90 -12.91
C GLN A 37 -3.44 3.02 -13.20
N LEU A 38 -2.79 2.49 -12.16
CA LEU A 38 -1.56 1.72 -12.28
C LEU A 38 -1.79 0.35 -12.95
N ASP A 39 -1.02 0.07 -14.00
CA ASP A 39 -0.99 -1.23 -14.70
C ASP A 39 -0.65 -2.38 -13.72
N SER A 40 -1.27 -3.54 -13.91
CA SER A 40 -1.09 -4.69 -13.01
C SER A 40 0.36 -5.19 -12.96
N ARG A 41 1.16 -4.98 -14.01
CA ARG A 41 2.59 -5.31 -14.06
C ARG A 41 3.43 -4.56 -13.01
N PHE A 42 2.94 -3.45 -12.50
CA PHE A 42 3.59 -2.71 -11.41
C PHE A 42 3.06 -3.14 -10.02
N ARG A 43 1.92 -3.83 -9.98
CA ARG A 43 1.31 -4.32 -8.72
C ARG A 43 1.85 -5.70 -8.33
N ILE A 44 2.10 -6.54 -9.34
CA ILE A 44 2.59 -7.92 -9.20
C ILE A 44 3.82 -8.07 -10.09
N GLY A 45 4.93 -8.52 -9.51
CA GLY A 45 6.15 -8.85 -10.23
C GLY A 45 6.70 -10.21 -9.77
N PHE A 46 7.84 -10.61 -10.32
CA PHE A 46 8.48 -11.89 -10.02
C PHE A 46 9.86 -11.65 -9.40
N ARG A 47 10.07 -12.18 -8.19
CA ARG A 47 11.34 -12.05 -7.44
C ARG A 47 11.62 -13.38 -6.75
N ASP A 48 12.87 -13.83 -6.76
CA ASP A 48 13.31 -15.07 -6.10
C ASP A 48 12.49 -16.31 -6.45
N GLY A 49 12.06 -16.42 -7.70
CA GLY A 49 11.28 -17.55 -8.17
C GLY A 49 9.80 -17.52 -7.77
N LYS A 50 9.28 -16.40 -7.24
CA LYS A 50 7.90 -16.28 -6.74
C LYS A 50 7.21 -14.98 -7.15
N ASP A 51 5.89 -15.05 -7.30
CA ASP A 51 5.06 -13.86 -7.46
C ASP A 51 5.08 -13.00 -6.21
N THR A 52 5.33 -11.71 -6.39
CA THR A 52 5.46 -10.74 -5.31
C THR A 52 4.49 -9.59 -5.54
N GLY A 53 3.58 -9.39 -4.59
CA GLY A 53 2.65 -8.27 -4.56
C GLY A 53 3.31 -6.97 -4.07
N LYS A 54 2.62 -5.84 -4.31
CA LYS A 54 3.11 -4.48 -4.02
C LYS A 54 4.46 -4.18 -4.70
N PHE A 55 4.66 -4.74 -5.90
CA PHE A 55 5.96 -4.81 -6.56
C PHE A 55 6.61 -3.43 -6.74
N ILE A 56 5.88 -2.42 -7.23
CA ILE A 56 6.38 -1.05 -7.38
C ILE A 56 6.87 -0.44 -6.07
N LEU A 57 6.19 -0.72 -4.95
CA LEU A 57 6.62 -0.20 -3.65
C LEU A 57 7.95 -0.83 -3.25
N ARG A 58 8.10 -2.14 -3.46
CA ARG A 58 9.35 -2.84 -3.17
C ARG A 58 10.51 -2.23 -3.96
N VAL A 59 10.37 -2.10 -5.28
CA VAL A 59 11.39 -1.49 -6.15
C VAL A 59 11.78 -0.08 -5.69
N VAL A 60 10.81 0.76 -5.34
CA VAL A 60 11.11 2.15 -4.89
C VAL A 60 11.86 2.17 -3.56
N PHE A 61 11.65 1.19 -2.69
CA PHE A 61 12.28 1.13 -1.37
C PHE A 61 13.56 0.27 -1.31
N GLU A 62 13.98 -0.37 -2.40
CA GLU A 62 15.22 -1.19 -2.46
C GLU A 62 16.47 -0.43 -1.96
N GLU A 63 16.55 0.85 -2.28
CA GLU A 63 17.70 1.69 -1.92
C GLU A 63 17.55 2.39 -0.55
N THR A 64 16.40 2.23 0.12
CA THR A 64 16.10 2.93 1.38
C THR A 64 15.77 2.01 2.55
N LEU A 65 15.41 0.75 2.30
CA LEU A 65 15.15 -0.26 3.31
C LEU A 65 16.10 -1.46 3.14
N PRO A 66 16.42 -2.19 4.22
CA PRO A 66 17.21 -3.41 4.11
C PRO A 66 16.57 -4.45 3.19
N GLU A 67 17.39 -5.25 2.51
CA GLU A 67 16.93 -6.27 1.55
C GLU A 67 15.96 -7.26 2.20
N GLU A 68 16.16 -7.61 3.48
CA GLU A 68 15.26 -8.56 4.17
C GLU A 68 13.83 -8.02 4.41
N ILE A 69 13.62 -6.71 4.26
CA ILE A 69 12.32 -6.04 4.43
C ILE A 69 11.60 -5.87 3.08
N VAL A 70 12.37 -5.69 2.00
CA VAL A 70 11.91 -5.39 0.63
C VAL A 70 11.55 -6.65 -0.14
#